data_AF-A0A534RX89-F1
#
_entry.id   AF-A0A534RX89-F1
#
_cell.length_a   1.000
_cell.length_b   1.000
_cell.length_c   1.000
_cell.angle_alpha   90.00
_cell.angle_beta   90.00
_cell.angle_gamma   90.00
#
_symmetry.space_group_name_H-M   'P 1'
#
loop_
_entity.id
_entity.type
_entity.pdbx_description
1 polymer ?
#
loop_
_entity_poly.entity_id
_entity_poly.type
_entity_poly.pdbx_seq_one_letter_code
_entity_poly.pdbx_strand_id
1 'polypeptide(L)'
;MSALAITLLHHLLPQVSRSFYLSLRVLPQGLRQPIGLAYLFCRAADTITDTALLPHELRLTYLGQYRAAFCEDGPTAVSALQQHLTDRQHNPAERALLARLADCFTLLSAMAPEDQRRIRELVLILTQGMQMDLTMFPGEGDNRVGAL
;
A
#
# COMPACT_ATOMS: atom_id res chain seq x y z
N MET A 1 -9.56 -15.77 -13.23
CA MET A 1 -8.80 -14.56 -12.84
C MET A 1 -8.89 -13.56 -13.97
N SER A 2 -9.17 -12.28 -13.68
CA SER A 2 -9.20 -11.22 -14.69
C SER A 2 -7.80 -10.89 -15.21
N ALA A 3 -7.69 -10.29 -16.40
CA ALA A 3 -6.41 -9.81 -16.93
C ALA A 3 -5.72 -8.85 -15.95
N LEU A 4 -6.52 -7.99 -15.28
CA LEU A 4 -6.07 -7.09 -14.23
C LEU A 4 -5.40 -7.82 -13.06
N ALA A 5 -6.03 -8.90 -12.57
CA ALA A 5 -5.51 -9.72 -11.49
C ALA A 5 -4.20 -10.40 -11.88
N ILE A 6 -4.05 -10.85 -13.12
CA ILE A 6 -2.79 -11.43 -13.62
C ILE A 6 -1.68 -10.38 -13.59
N THR A 7 -1.93 -9.20 -14.17
CA THR A 7 -0.91 -8.14 -14.22
C THR A 7 -0.50 -7.68 -12.82
N LEU A 8 -1.45 -7.57 -11.86
CA LEU A 8 -1.11 -7.19 -10.49
C LEU A 8 -0.41 -8.31 -9.71
N LEU A 9 -0.97 -9.52 -9.72
CA LEU A 9 -0.54 -10.58 -8.79
C LEU A 9 0.56 -11.49 -9.34
N HIS A 10 0.67 -11.62 -10.66
CA HIS A 10 1.70 -12.47 -11.27
C HIS A 10 2.85 -11.67 -11.88
N HIS A 11 2.65 -10.41 -12.26
CA HIS A 11 3.73 -9.59 -12.82
C HIS A 11 4.27 -8.58 -11.83
N LEU A 12 3.41 -7.81 -11.15
CA LEU A 12 3.85 -6.75 -10.24
C LEU A 12 4.28 -7.30 -8.86
N LEU A 13 3.46 -8.16 -8.24
CA LEU A 13 3.74 -8.69 -6.90
C LEU A 13 5.12 -9.36 -6.74
N PRO A 14 5.60 -10.21 -7.68
CA PRO A 14 6.95 -10.80 -7.57
C PRO A 14 8.09 -9.78 -7.67
N GLN A 15 7.85 -8.60 -8.27
CA GLN A 15 8.85 -7.53 -8.39
C GLN A 15 8.98 -6.74 -7.10
N VAL A 16 7.86 -6.52 -6.38
CA VAL A 16 7.88 -5.82 -5.09
C VAL A 16 8.20 -6.76 -3.92
N SER A 17 7.94 -8.07 -4.05
CA SER A 17 8.28 -9.06 -3.03
C SER A 17 8.32 -10.50 -3.55
N ARG A 18 9.53 -10.98 -3.84
CA ARG A 18 9.75 -12.35 -4.32
C ARG A 18 9.40 -13.40 -3.26
N SER A 19 9.78 -13.18 -2.00
CA SER A 19 9.54 -14.14 -0.92
C SER A 19 8.04 -14.29 -0.63
N PHE A 20 7.30 -13.17 -0.55
CA PHE A 20 5.86 -13.23 -0.33
C PHE A 20 5.12 -13.90 -1.49
N TYR A 21 5.53 -13.61 -2.74
CA TYR A 21 4.97 -14.28 -3.91
C TYR A 21 5.08 -15.81 -3.84
N LEU A 22 6.23 -16.33 -3.40
CA LEU A 22 6.43 -17.76 -3.24
C LEU A 22 5.52 -18.34 -2.15
N SER A 23 5.36 -17.64 -1.03
CA SER A 23 4.44 -18.04 0.05
C SER A 23 2.98 -18.08 -0.39
N LEU A 24 2.54 -17.14 -1.24
CA LEU A 24 1.17 -17.14 -1.78
C LEU A 24 0.84 -18.41 -2.55
N ARG A 25 1.83 -19.05 -3.20
CA ARG A 25 1.60 -20.27 -3.99
C ARG A 25 1.18 -21.47 -3.12
N VAL A 26 1.51 -21.45 -1.83
CA VAL A 26 1.15 -22.50 -0.87
C VAL A 26 -0.31 -22.37 -0.42
N LEU A 27 -0.91 -21.18 -0.52
CA LEU A 27 -2.28 -20.94 -0.10
C LEU A 27 -3.31 -21.66 -0.99
N PRO A 28 -4.49 -21.99 -0.44
CA PRO A 28 -5.66 -22.38 -1.23
C PRO A 28 -5.96 -21.36 -2.32
N GLN A 29 -6.39 -21.82 -3.50
CA GLN A 29 -6.58 -20.98 -4.67
C GLN A 29 -7.48 -19.76 -4.42
N GLY A 30 -8.55 -19.92 -3.63
CA GLY A 30 -9.48 -18.84 -3.29
C GLY A 30 -8.86 -17.72 -2.46
N LEU A 31 -7.80 -17.99 -1.71
CA LEU A 31 -7.16 -17.00 -0.82
C LEU A 31 -6.00 -16.25 -1.48
N ARG A 32 -5.45 -16.76 -2.59
CA ARG A 32 -4.27 -16.17 -3.24
C ARG A 32 -4.54 -14.74 -3.73
N GLN A 33 -5.71 -14.51 -4.31
CA GLN A 33 -6.07 -13.19 -4.84
C GLN A 33 -6.34 -12.16 -3.73
N PRO A 34 -7.20 -12.43 -2.73
CA PRO A 34 -7.40 -11.52 -1.60
C PRO A 34 -6.11 -11.17 -0.87
N ILE A 35 -5.32 -12.18 -0.51
CA ILE A 35 -4.10 -11.98 0.28
C ILE A 35 -3.01 -11.28 -0.56
N GLY A 36 -2.91 -11.61 -1.84
CA GLY A 36 -1.99 -10.92 -2.75
C GLY A 36 -2.34 -9.44 -2.93
N LEU A 37 -3.64 -9.12 -3.07
CA LEU A 37 -4.08 -7.73 -3.20
C LEU A 37 -3.88 -6.95 -1.89
N ALA A 38 -4.24 -7.55 -0.75
CA ALA A 38 -3.97 -6.98 0.57
C ALA A 38 -2.49 -6.61 0.73
N TYR A 39 -1.60 -7.50 0.33
CA TYR A 39 -0.16 -7.26 0.39
C TYR A 39 0.29 -6.07 -0.46
N LEU A 40 -0.24 -5.93 -1.69
CA LEU A 40 0.09 -4.78 -2.53
C LEU A 40 -0.32 -3.46 -1.88
N PHE A 41 -1.48 -3.41 -1.22
CA PHE A 41 -1.89 -2.23 -0.46
C PHE A 41 -0.99 -1.97 0.75
N CYS A 42 -0.62 -2.99 1.51
CA CYS A 42 0.31 -2.82 2.63
C CYS A 42 1.68 -2.32 2.14
N ARG A 43 2.20 -2.91 1.04
CA ARG A 43 3.48 -2.49 0.46
C ARG A 43 3.45 -1.08 -0.08
N ALA A 44 2.32 -0.64 -0.64
CA ALA A 44 2.14 0.74 -1.07
C ALA A 44 2.15 1.70 0.13
N ALA A 45 1.52 1.33 1.25
CA ALA A 45 1.59 2.10 2.49
C ALA A 45 3.04 2.22 3.00
N ASP A 46 3.78 1.10 3.07
CA ASP A 46 5.21 1.12 3.43
C ASP A 46 5.99 2.06 2.50
N THR A 47 5.73 2.00 1.20
CA THR A 47 6.40 2.86 0.21
C THR A 47 6.14 4.35 0.49
N ILE A 48 4.91 4.70 0.88
CA ILE A 48 4.53 6.08 1.23
C ILE A 48 5.28 6.56 2.48
N THR A 49 5.40 5.70 3.49
CA THR A 49 6.03 6.04 4.78
C THR A 49 7.56 6.00 4.74
N ASP A 50 8.13 5.12 3.90
CA ASP A 50 9.57 4.87 3.77
C ASP A 50 10.25 5.73 2.71
N THR A 51 9.51 6.60 2.00
CA THR A 51 10.12 7.54 1.07
C THR A 51 10.95 8.55 1.86
N ALA A 52 12.21 8.22 2.15
CA ALA A 52 13.17 9.03 2.91
C ALA A 52 13.42 10.41 2.28
N LEU A 53 13.07 10.58 1.01
CA LEU A 53 13.13 11.84 0.26
C LEU A 53 11.96 12.79 0.56
N LEU A 54 10.91 12.30 1.22
CA LEU A 54 9.76 13.13 1.59
C LEU A 54 9.95 13.72 2.99
N PRO A 55 9.80 15.05 3.13
CA PRO A 55 9.56 15.69 4.41
C PRO A 55 8.50 14.93 5.20
N HIS A 56 8.72 14.82 6.51
CA HIS A 56 7.84 14.12 7.44
C HIS A 56 6.36 14.53 7.30
N GLU A 57 6.10 15.83 7.19
CA GLU A 57 4.74 16.37 7.02
C GLU A 57 4.05 15.88 5.73
N LEU A 58 4.81 15.71 4.64
CA LEU A 58 4.28 15.18 3.39
C LEU A 58 3.95 13.68 3.52
N ARG A 59 4.76 12.91 4.27
CA ARG A 59 4.46 11.49 4.54
C ARG A 59 3.15 11.32 5.29
N LEU A 60 2.93 12.10 6.35
CA LEU A 60 1.65 12.11 7.08
C LEU A 60 0.47 12.53 6.17
N THR A 61 0.65 13.56 5.35
CA THR A 61 -0.38 14.03 4.42
C THR A 61 -0.77 12.94 3.42
N TYR A 62 0.21 12.32 2.78
CA TYR A 62 -0.02 11.27 1.79
C TYR A 62 -0.58 9.99 2.41
N LEU A 63 -0.13 9.61 3.61
CA LEU A 63 -0.73 8.50 4.35
C LEU A 63 -2.19 8.77 4.71
N GLY A 64 -2.53 10.01 5.08
CA GLY A 64 -3.91 10.43 5.32
C GLY A 64 -4.80 10.34 4.06
N GLN A 65 -4.30 10.83 2.92
CA GLN A 65 -4.99 10.70 1.63
C GLN A 65 -5.18 9.24 1.21
N TYR A 66 -4.13 8.43 1.39
CA TYR A 66 -4.17 6.99 1.12
C TYR A 66 -5.24 6.30 1.97
N ARG A 67 -5.33 6.62 3.26
CA ARG A 67 -6.36 6.11 4.18
C ARG A 67 -7.77 6.53 3.75
N ALA A 68 -7.96 7.79 3.36
CA ALA A 68 -9.26 8.30 2.92
C ALA A 68 -9.81 7.54 1.70
N ALA A 69 -8.94 7.09 0.79
CA ALA A 69 -9.34 6.27 -0.36
C ALA A 69 -9.94 4.89 0.00
N PHE A 70 -9.73 4.41 1.22
CA PHE A 70 -10.40 3.19 1.72
C PHE A 70 -11.76 3.48 2.38
N CYS A 71 -12.10 4.75 2.63
CA CYS A 71 -13.34 5.18 3.25
C CYS A 71 -14.33 5.76 2.24
N GLU A 72 -13.86 6.59 1.31
CA GLU A 72 -14.60 7.11 0.15
C GLU A 72 -14.33 6.16 -1.02
N ASP A 73 -15.27 5.89 -1.94
CA ASP A 73 -15.12 4.87 -2.99
C ASP A 73 -13.93 5.11 -3.97
N GLY A 74 -12.72 4.75 -3.50
CA GLY A 74 -11.48 4.34 -4.17
C GLY A 74 -10.84 5.27 -5.21
N PRO A 75 -11.13 5.09 -6.51
CA PRO A 75 -10.15 5.39 -7.56
C PRO A 75 -9.79 6.88 -7.75
N THR A 76 -10.73 7.79 -7.47
CA THR A 76 -10.54 9.23 -7.68
C THR A 76 -9.55 9.82 -6.67
N ALA A 77 -9.69 9.48 -5.39
CA ALA A 77 -8.79 9.95 -4.32
C ALA A 77 -7.35 9.49 -4.54
N VAL A 78 -7.19 8.30 -5.11
CA VAL A 78 -5.89 7.68 -5.38
C VAL A 78 -5.17 8.36 -6.54
N SER A 79 -5.89 8.83 -7.56
CA SER A 79 -5.28 9.40 -8.77
C SER A 79 -4.41 10.64 -8.46
N ALA A 80 -4.84 11.49 -7.53
CA ALA A 80 -4.06 12.64 -7.06
C ALA A 80 -2.79 12.20 -6.32
N LEU A 81 -2.90 11.17 -5.47
CA LEU A 81 -1.78 10.59 -4.73
C LEU A 81 -0.71 10.01 -5.67
N GLN A 82 -1.14 9.31 -6.73
CA GLN A 82 -0.25 8.68 -7.72
C GLN A 82 0.66 9.70 -8.41
N GLN A 83 0.12 10.85 -8.82
CA GLN A 83 0.88 11.89 -9.50
C GLN A 83 2.01 12.44 -8.61
N HIS A 84 1.79 12.54 -7.30
CA HIS A 84 2.80 13.08 -6.40
C HIS A 84 3.87 12.05 -5.98
N LEU A 85 3.54 10.77 -5.88
CA LEU A 85 4.49 9.79 -5.36
C LEU A 85 5.36 9.13 -6.43
N THR A 86 4.84 8.96 -7.66
CA THR A 86 5.51 8.18 -8.70
C THR A 86 6.88 8.75 -9.09
N ASP A 87 6.99 10.07 -9.25
CA ASP A 87 8.23 10.73 -9.66
C ASP A 87 9.32 10.73 -8.58
N ARG A 88 8.93 10.51 -7.32
CA ARG A 88 9.81 10.58 -6.15
C ARG A 88 10.36 9.22 -5.74
N GLN A 89 9.76 8.13 -6.23
CA GLN A 89 10.22 6.78 -5.93
C GLN A 89 11.37 6.39 -6.86
N HIS A 90 12.49 5.91 -6.31
CA HIS A 90 13.66 5.46 -7.05
C HIS A 90 13.54 4.00 -7.48
N ASN A 91 12.93 3.15 -6.64
CA ASN A 91 12.72 1.74 -6.94
C ASN A 91 11.67 1.59 -8.07
N PRO A 92 12.03 1.01 -9.23
CA PRO A 92 11.10 0.89 -10.36
C PRO A 92 9.89 0.01 -10.06
N ALA A 93 10.03 -1.01 -9.21
CA ALA A 93 8.93 -1.90 -8.86
C ALA A 93 7.91 -1.20 -7.95
N GLU A 94 8.38 -0.42 -6.98
CA GLU A 94 7.52 0.38 -6.09
C GLU A 94 6.87 1.54 -6.84
N ARG A 95 7.61 2.16 -7.76
CA ARG A 95 7.04 3.16 -8.69
C ARG A 95 5.91 2.57 -9.52
N ALA A 96 6.11 1.37 -10.08
CA ALA A 96 5.09 0.66 -10.83
C ALA A 96 3.88 0.28 -9.96
N LEU A 97 4.10 -0.07 -8.68
CA LEU A 97 3.02 -0.33 -7.72
C LEU A 97 2.18 0.92 -7.48
N LEU A 98 2.82 2.04 -7.17
CA LEU A 98 2.12 3.31 -6.95
C LEU A 98 1.35 3.75 -8.20
N ALA A 99 1.97 3.68 -9.38
CA ALA A 99 1.32 4.00 -10.65
C ALA A 99 0.10 3.11 -10.96
N ARG A 100 0.00 1.93 -10.34
CA ARG A 100 -1.11 0.97 -10.52
C ARG A 100 -2.02 0.84 -9.29
N LEU A 101 -1.95 1.78 -8.35
CA LEU A 101 -2.88 1.80 -7.21
C LEU A 101 -4.35 1.86 -7.64
N ALA A 102 -4.70 2.65 -8.66
CA ALA A 102 -6.07 2.66 -9.20
C ALA A 102 -6.53 1.27 -9.65
N ASP A 103 -5.67 0.51 -10.33
CA ASP A 103 -5.93 -0.89 -10.72
C ASP A 103 -6.18 -1.78 -9.49
N CYS A 104 -5.43 -1.59 -8.40
CA CYS A 104 -5.63 -2.33 -7.15
C CYS A 104 -7.03 -2.07 -6.57
N PHE A 105 -7.49 -0.82 -6.56
CA PHE A 105 -8.84 -0.47 -6.11
C PHE A 105 -9.92 -1.01 -7.04
N THR A 106 -9.72 -0.97 -8.37
CA THR A 106 -10.62 -1.62 -9.32
C THR A 106 -10.74 -3.12 -9.06
N LEU A 107 -9.61 -3.79 -8.80
CA LEU A 107 -9.63 -5.21 -8.45
C LEU A 107 -10.35 -5.46 -7.13
N LEU A 108 -10.13 -4.61 -6.12
CA LEU A 108 -10.81 -4.67 -4.82
C LEU A 108 -12.33 -4.60 -5.00
N SER A 109 -12.84 -3.61 -5.73
CA SER A 109 -14.29 -3.44 -5.96
C SER A 109 -14.96 -4.62 -6.67
N ALA A 110 -14.18 -5.43 -7.41
CA ALA A 110 -14.67 -6.62 -8.10
C ALA A 110 -14.66 -7.90 -7.22
N MET A 111 -14.18 -7.83 -5.98
CA MET A 111 -14.11 -8.99 -5.07
C MET A 111 -15.41 -9.21 -4.29
N ALA A 112 -15.50 -10.34 -3.59
CA ALA A 112 -16.61 -10.59 -2.66
C ALA A 112 -16.66 -9.50 -1.57
N PRO A 113 -17.86 -9.05 -1.15
CA PRO A 113 -18.00 -7.98 -0.15
C PRO A 113 -17.25 -8.25 1.16
N GLU A 114 -17.16 -9.51 1.55
CA GLU A 114 -16.42 -9.90 2.76
C GLU A 114 -14.91 -9.69 2.62
N ASP A 115 -14.33 -10.07 1.48
CA ASP A 115 -12.91 -9.82 1.20
C ASP A 115 -12.63 -8.32 1.11
N GLN A 116 -13.52 -7.56 0.47
CA GLN A 116 -13.40 -6.10 0.39
C GLN A 116 -13.31 -5.48 1.78
N ARG A 117 -14.24 -5.85 2.67
CA ARG A 117 -14.28 -5.35 4.04
C ARG A 117 -13.02 -5.74 4.82
N ARG A 118 -12.58 -7.00 4.73
CA ARG A 118 -11.38 -7.49 5.42
C ARG A 118 -10.11 -6.78 4.97
N ILE A 119 -9.96 -6.54 3.66
CA ILE A 119 -8.81 -5.83 3.11
C ILE A 119 -8.81 -4.36 3.56
N ARG A 120 -9.97 -3.68 3.48
CA ARG A 120 -10.10 -2.28 3.96
C ARG A 120 -9.76 -2.16 5.43
N GLU A 121 -10.32 -3.04 6.27
CA GLU A 121 -10.06 -3.08 7.71
C GLU A 121 -8.57 -3.30 8.02
N LEU A 122 -7.94 -4.29 7.37
CA LEU A 122 -6.52 -4.56 7.52
C LEU A 122 -5.65 -3.34 7.20
N VAL A 123 -5.88 -2.70 6.06
CA VAL A 123 -5.07 -1.55 5.63
C VAL A 123 -5.29 -0.35 6.55
N LEU A 124 -6.51 -0.12 7.02
CA LEU A 124 -6.82 0.96 7.96
C LEU A 124 -6.16 0.74 9.34
N ILE A 125 -6.11 -0.50 9.82
CA ILE A 125 -5.40 -0.85 11.08
C ILE A 125 -3.89 -0.66 10.91
N LEU A 126 -3.31 -1.20 9.83
CA LEU A 126 -1.86 -1.08 9.55
C LEU A 126 -1.43 0.39 9.49
N THR A 127 -2.14 1.18 8.69
CA THR A 127 -1.80 2.59 8.46
C THR A 127 -2.10 3.48 9.66
N GLN A 128 -2.96 3.05 10.59
CA GLN A 128 -3.14 3.74 11.87
C GLN A 128 -1.88 3.64 12.73
N GLY A 129 -1.25 2.44 12.78
CA GLY A 129 0.03 2.24 13.46
C GLY A 129 1.12 3.13 12.85
N MET A 130 1.25 3.13 11.52
CA MET A 130 2.19 3.99 10.80
C MET A 130 1.98 5.49 11.08
N GLN A 131 0.72 5.94 11.14
CA GLN A 131 0.40 7.33 11.45
C GLN A 131 0.83 7.68 12.88
N MET A 132 0.56 6.78 13.84
CA MET A 132 1.00 6.94 15.23
C MET A 132 2.52 7.02 15.32
N ASP A 133 3.24 6.10 14.67
CA ASP A 133 4.70 6.07 14.65
C ASP A 133 5.28 7.35 14.06
N LEU A 134 4.76 7.82 12.92
CA LEU A 134 5.16 9.09 12.33
C LEU A 134 4.91 10.26 13.28
N THR A 135 3.75 10.33 13.96
CA THR A 135 3.49 11.43 14.90
C THR A 135 4.36 11.38 16.17
N MET A 136 4.68 10.19 16.66
CA MET A 136 5.42 9.99 17.91
C MET A 136 6.94 10.16 17.71
N PHE A 137 7.45 9.78 16.54
CA PHE A 137 8.88 9.80 16.20
C PHE A 137 9.15 10.68 14.96
N PRO A 138 9.17 12.01 15.10
CA PRO A 138 9.63 12.90 14.04
C PRO A 138 11.13 12.64 13.80
N GLY A 139 11.46 11.88 12.75
CA GLY A 139 12.75 11.20 12.59
C GLY A 139 14.03 12.03 12.77
N GLU A 140 15.09 11.35 13.27
CA GLU A 140 16.56 11.57 13.36
C GLU A 140 17.23 12.95 13.13
N GLY A 141 16.48 14.05 13.11
CA GLY A 141 17.00 15.41 13.27
C GLY A 141 17.00 15.88 14.73
N ASP A 142 16.30 15.17 15.62
CA ASP A 142 16.24 15.50 17.04
C ASP A 142 16.90 14.37 17.84
N ASN A 143 18.13 14.65 18.28
CA ASN A 143 19.00 13.76 19.01
C ASN A 143 18.46 13.51 20.43
N ARG A 144 17.34 12.81 20.55
CA ARG A 144 16.72 12.44 21.82
C ARG A 144 16.49 10.95 21.85
N VAL A 145 17.59 10.23 22.03
CA VAL A 145 17.57 8.87 22.59
C VAL A 145 17.07 8.99 24.02
N GLY A 146 15.75 8.99 24.20
CA GLY A 146 15.12 8.74 25.48
C GLY A 146 15.20 7.25 25.77
N ALA A 147 16.33 6.81 26.32
CA ALA A 147 16.42 5.51 26.95
C ALA A 147 15.40 5.45 28.10
N LEU A 148 14.49 4.46 28.06
CA LEU A 148 13.72 4.03 29.22
C LEU A 148 14.60 3.18 30.13
#